data_AF-A0A519MUS7-F1
#
_entry.id   AF-A0A519MUS7-F1
#
_cell.length_a   1.000
_cell.length_b   1.000
_cell.length_c   1.000
_cell.angle_alpha   90.00
_cell.angle_beta   90.00
_cell.angle_gamma   90.00
#
_symmetry.space_group_name_H-M   'P 1'
#
loop_
_entity.id
_entity.type
_entity.pdbx_description
1 polymer ?
#
loop_
_entity_poly.entity_id
_entity_poly.type
_entity_poly.pdbx_seq_one_letter_code
_entity_poly.pdbx_strand_id
1 'polypeptide(L)'
;MDKKIISIALLSIMLVACNNKAPYVPDYEIATGLVIGPEKCRANASENAWLIQFPGPNLANRSYGETIAYNGASYANVVKTYLLPDSAKVSGKKYGFEFYLDGKSAKQGCEVADPMTFDVPGIRPKSIGRIAN
;
A
#
# COMPACT_ATOMS: atom_id res chain seq x y z
N MET A 1 -41.60 -28.19 43.44
CA MET A 1 -41.05 -26.82 43.41
C MET A 1 -40.24 -26.64 42.13
N ASP A 2 -40.84 -26.78 40.93
CA ASP A 2 -40.04 -27.20 39.75
C ASP A 2 -40.40 -26.49 38.44
N LYS A 3 -40.57 -25.16 38.44
CA LYS A 3 -40.77 -24.41 37.18
C LYS A 3 -39.99 -23.09 37.04
N LYS A 4 -39.35 -22.59 38.09
CA LYS A 4 -38.67 -21.28 38.06
C LYS A 4 -37.17 -21.34 37.69
N ILE A 5 -36.55 -22.52 37.73
CA ILE A 5 -35.11 -22.66 37.51
C ILE A 5 -34.75 -22.78 36.01
N ILE A 6 -35.69 -23.22 35.17
CA ILE A 6 -35.44 -23.45 33.73
C ILE A 6 -35.32 -22.13 32.95
N SER A 7 -35.92 -21.03 33.42
CA SER A 7 -35.91 -19.73 32.71
C SER A 7 -34.59 -18.97 32.76
N ILE A 8 -33.71 -19.26 33.73
CA ILE A 8 -32.45 -18.50 33.88
C ILE A 8 -31.34 -19.09 32.97
N ALA A 9 -31.35 -20.41 32.75
CA ALA A 9 -30.32 -21.09 31.95
C ALA A 9 -30.38 -20.74 30.45
N LEU A 10 -31.57 -20.45 29.90
CA LEU A 10 -31.71 -20.10 28.48
C LEU A 10 -31.22 -18.67 28.15
N LEU A 11 -31.27 -17.76 29.13
CA LEU A 11 -30.86 -16.36 28.93
C LEU A 11 -29.33 -16.19 28.93
N SER A 12 -28.59 -17.11 29.56
CA SER A 12 -27.13 -17.06 29.67
C SER A 12 -26.39 -17.46 28.39
N ILE A 13 -27.03 -18.23 27.50
CA ILE A 13 -26.39 -18.79 26.28
C ILE A 13 -26.30 -17.73 25.18
N MET A 14 -27.19 -16.72 25.19
CA MET A 14 -27.23 -15.65 24.17
C MET A 14 -26.11 -14.60 24.35
N LEU A 15 -25.49 -14.51 25.53
CA LEU A 15 -24.44 -13.52 25.81
C LEU A 15 -23.04 -13.98 25.38
N VAL A 16 -22.83 -15.28 25.15
CA VAL A 16 -21.51 -15.84 24.79
C VAL A 16 -21.28 -15.82 23.27
N ALA A 17 -22.33 -15.68 22.46
CA ALA A 17 -22.25 -15.76 21.01
C ALA A 17 -21.76 -14.48 20.29
N CYS A 18 -21.57 -13.36 21.00
CA CYS A 18 -21.26 -12.06 20.36
C CYS A 18 -19.78 -11.63 20.41
N ASN A 19 -18.87 -12.36 21.08
CA ASN A 19 -17.51 -11.87 21.37
C ASN A 19 -16.36 -12.51 20.58
N ASN A 20 -16.61 -13.45 19.65
CA ASN A 20 -15.54 -14.19 18.96
C ASN A 20 -15.31 -13.79 17.49
N LYS A 21 -15.85 -12.66 17.02
CA LYS A 21 -15.46 -12.16 15.69
C LYS A 21 -14.11 -11.47 15.82
N ALA A 22 -13.09 -12.04 15.14
CA ALA A 22 -11.82 -11.33 14.97
C ALA A 22 -12.10 -9.93 14.39
N PRO A 23 -11.35 -8.89 14.81
CA PRO A 23 -11.48 -7.56 14.24
C PRO A 23 -11.35 -7.64 12.72
N TYR A 24 -12.18 -6.88 11.99
CA TYR A 24 -12.04 -6.75 10.54
C TYR A 24 -10.64 -6.23 10.22
N VAL A 25 -9.88 -6.99 9.45
CA VAL A 25 -8.57 -6.57 8.93
C VAL A 25 -8.75 -6.27 7.44
N PRO A 26 -8.62 -5.00 7.02
CA PRO A 26 -8.67 -4.67 5.60
C PRO A 26 -7.50 -5.33 4.86
N ASP A 27 -7.73 -5.66 3.60
CA ASP A 27 -6.73 -6.19 2.64
C ASP A 27 -5.95 -5.10 1.91
N TYR A 28 -6.11 -3.84 2.34
CA TYR A 28 -5.38 -2.68 1.84
C TYR A 28 -4.59 -2.02 2.96
N GLU A 29 -3.52 -1.33 2.55
CA GLU A 29 -2.62 -0.59 3.41
C GLU A 29 -2.94 0.90 3.37
N ILE A 30 -2.63 1.60 4.45
CA ILE A 30 -2.72 3.06 4.53
C ILE A 30 -1.36 3.60 4.97
N ALA A 31 -0.74 4.46 4.15
CA ALA A 31 0.53 5.08 4.49
C ALA A 31 0.72 6.43 3.83
N THR A 32 1.53 7.29 4.44
CA THR A 32 2.03 8.50 3.79
C THR A 32 3.24 8.14 2.93
N GLY A 33 3.14 8.33 1.62
CA GLY A 33 4.20 8.02 0.65
C GLY A 33 4.85 9.28 0.08
N LEU A 34 6.17 9.25 -0.10
CA LEU A 34 6.93 10.23 -0.86
C LEU A 34 6.99 9.79 -2.33
N VAL A 35 6.50 10.64 -3.23
CA VAL A 35 6.66 10.42 -4.68
C VAL A 35 8.10 10.77 -5.06
N ILE A 36 8.87 9.76 -5.49
CA ILE A 36 10.28 9.95 -5.88
C ILE A 36 10.35 10.52 -7.30
N GLY A 37 9.72 9.81 -8.25
CA GLY A 37 9.73 10.17 -9.66
C GLY A 37 9.38 8.99 -10.55
N PRO A 38 9.28 9.20 -11.87
CA PRO A 38 9.00 8.14 -12.82
C PRO A 38 10.24 7.30 -13.14
N GLU A 39 10.02 6.05 -13.51
CA GLU A 39 10.99 5.24 -14.24
C GLU A 39 11.25 5.81 -15.64
N LYS A 40 12.28 5.31 -16.30
CA LYS A 40 12.57 5.60 -17.71
C LYS A 40 12.61 4.28 -18.47
N CYS A 41 11.50 3.87 -19.07
CA CYS A 41 11.42 2.59 -19.81
C CYS A 41 10.73 2.73 -21.17
N ARG A 42 9.67 3.55 -21.24
CA ARG A 42 8.91 3.87 -22.45
C ARG A 42 9.26 5.26 -22.97
N ALA A 43 9.09 5.47 -24.28
CA ALA A 43 9.23 6.78 -24.91
C ALA A 43 8.15 7.76 -24.42
N ASN A 44 6.93 7.27 -24.20
CA ASN A 44 5.85 8.02 -23.59
C ASN A 44 6.02 8.07 -22.07
N ALA A 45 6.33 9.25 -21.52
CA ALA A 45 6.55 9.43 -20.08
C ALA A 45 5.33 9.06 -19.22
N SER A 46 4.11 9.16 -19.78
CA SER A 46 2.87 8.82 -19.07
C SER A 46 2.68 7.32 -18.85
N GLU A 47 3.39 6.48 -19.59
CA GLU A 47 3.35 5.01 -19.48
C GLU A 47 4.42 4.46 -18.55
N ASN A 48 5.34 5.30 -18.07
CA ASN A 48 6.34 4.90 -17.10
C ASN A 48 5.73 4.79 -15.70
N ALA A 49 6.15 3.78 -14.94
CA ALA A 49 5.74 3.63 -13.55
C ALA A 49 6.30 4.78 -12.72
N TRP A 50 5.56 5.19 -11.69
CA TRP A 50 6.01 6.13 -10.68
C TRP A 50 6.47 5.39 -9.43
N LEU A 51 7.63 5.81 -8.92
CA LEU A 51 8.26 5.28 -7.72
C LEU A 51 7.78 6.04 -6.50
N ILE A 52 7.39 5.29 -5.48
CA ILE A 52 6.88 5.82 -4.22
C ILE A 52 7.63 5.18 -3.07
N GLN A 53 8.23 6.00 -2.22
CA GLN A 53 8.80 5.55 -0.95
C GLN A 53 7.72 5.62 0.12
N PHE A 54 7.47 4.52 0.80
CA PHE A 54 6.74 4.53 2.06
C PHE A 54 7.71 4.48 3.24
N PRO A 55 7.34 5.03 4.41
CA PRO A 55 8.16 4.87 5.61
C PRO A 55 8.37 3.37 5.88
N GLY A 56 9.64 2.95 5.86
CA GLY A 56 10.09 1.66 6.35
C GLY A 56 10.06 1.62 7.88
N PRO A 57 10.01 0.42 8.45
CA PRO A 57 8.83 -0.05 9.17
C PRO A 57 8.52 0.82 10.40
N ASN A 58 7.32 1.42 10.40
CA ASN A 58 6.69 1.85 11.66
C ASN A 58 6.25 0.59 12.45
N LEU A 59 5.84 0.80 13.72
CA LEU A 59 5.52 -0.12 14.85
C LEU A 59 5.08 -1.59 14.59
N ALA A 60 4.76 -2.00 13.36
CA ALA A 60 4.37 -3.35 12.95
C ALA A 60 5.39 -4.09 12.04
N ASN A 61 6.63 -3.62 11.87
CA ASN A 61 7.65 -4.29 11.03
C ASN A 61 7.24 -4.56 9.56
N ARG A 62 6.33 -3.74 8.99
CA ARG A 62 5.89 -3.89 7.59
C ARG A 62 6.89 -3.28 6.62
N SER A 63 7.40 -4.12 5.71
CA SER A 63 8.09 -3.69 4.49
C SER A 63 7.16 -3.91 3.30
N TYR A 64 6.93 -2.85 2.52
CA TYR A 64 6.11 -2.87 1.30
C TYR A 64 6.97 -3.07 0.04
N GLY A 65 8.23 -2.65 0.10
CA GLY A 65 9.07 -2.51 -1.08
C GLY A 65 10.52 -2.85 -0.82
N GLU A 66 11.36 -2.44 -1.75
CA GLU A 66 12.79 -2.73 -1.77
C GLU A 66 13.62 -1.44 -1.63
N THR A 67 14.91 -1.60 -1.38
CA THR A 67 15.85 -0.48 -1.45
C THR A 67 16.35 -0.29 -2.88
N ILE A 68 16.30 0.95 -3.37
CA ILE A 68 16.80 1.32 -4.70
C ILE A 68 17.74 2.52 -4.61
N ALA A 69 18.59 2.68 -5.62
CA ALA A 69 19.34 3.91 -5.87
C ALA A 69 18.70 4.67 -7.04
N TYR A 70 18.28 5.91 -6.81
CA TYR A 70 17.64 6.76 -7.82
C TYR A 70 18.26 8.16 -7.77
N ASN A 71 18.76 8.65 -8.92
CA ASN A 71 19.46 9.94 -9.03
C ASN A 71 20.54 10.18 -7.96
N GLY A 72 21.31 9.14 -7.61
CA GLY A 72 22.40 9.21 -6.63
C GLY A 72 21.96 9.17 -5.16
N ALA A 73 20.66 9.10 -4.86
CA ALA A 73 20.14 8.91 -3.51
C ALA A 73 19.61 7.47 -3.30
N SER A 74 19.79 6.95 -2.09
CA SER A 74 19.25 5.65 -1.67
C SER A 74 17.87 5.83 -1.03
N TYR A 75 16.89 5.08 -1.52
CA TYR A 75 15.53 5.08 -1.01
C TYR A 75 15.16 3.66 -0.58
N ALA A 76 14.75 3.50 0.67
CA ALA A 76 14.26 2.22 1.20
C ALA A 76 12.74 2.12 1.04
N ASN A 77 12.23 0.88 1.04
CA ASN A 77 10.79 0.58 1.04
C ASN A 77 10.05 1.22 -0.15
N VAL A 78 10.67 1.13 -1.32
CA VAL A 78 10.15 1.70 -2.56
C VAL A 78 9.30 0.69 -3.29
N VAL A 79 8.14 1.15 -3.74
CA VAL A 79 7.22 0.44 -4.64
C VAL A 79 7.03 1.23 -5.92
N LYS A 80 6.35 0.64 -6.90
CA LYS A 80 5.99 1.33 -8.15
C LYS A 80 4.51 1.23 -8.49
N THR A 81 3.99 2.20 -9.22
CA THR A 81 2.62 2.15 -9.75
C THR A 81 2.51 2.85 -11.10
N TYR A 82 1.69 2.30 -11.99
CA TYR A 82 1.30 2.92 -13.24
C TYR A 82 0.04 3.79 -13.10
N LEU A 83 -0.61 3.75 -11.94
CA LEU A 83 -1.93 4.33 -11.69
C LEU A 83 -1.87 5.58 -10.78
N LEU A 84 -0.74 6.28 -10.81
CA LEU A 84 -0.63 7.56 -10.08
C LEU A 84 -1.41 8.64 -10.84
N PRO A 85 -2.38 9.34 -10.23
CA PRO A 85 -3.12 10.40 -10.89
C PRO A 85 -2.20 11.61 -11.15
N ASP A 86 -2.49 12.38 -12.20
CA ASP A 86 -1.63 13.50 -12.62
C ASP A 86 -1.45 14.56 -11.52
N SER A 87 -2.46 14.76 -10.66
CA SER A 87 -2.38 15.67 -9.50
C SER A 87 -1.37 15.24 -8.42
N ALA A 88 -0.94 13.97 -8.45
CA ALA A 88 0.04 13.37 -7.57
C ALA A 88 1.38 13.06 -8.25
N LYS A 89 1.52 13.30 -9.56
CA LYS A 89 2.77 13.14 -10.33
C LYS A 89 3.74 14.30 -10.09
N VAL A 90 4.11 14.52 -8.82
CA VAL A 90 5.02 15.59 -8.40
C VAL A 90 6.12 15.00 -7.52
N SER A 91 7.32 14.87 -8.09
CA SER A 91 8.51 14.41 -7.37
C SER A 91 8.80 15.26 -6.12
N GLY A 92 9.19 14.60 -5.04
CA GLY A 92 9.51 15.22 -3.76
C GLY A 92 8.29 15.56 -2.90
N LYS A 93 7.06 15.33 -3.37
CA LYS A 93 5.83 15.58 -2.60
C LYS A 93 5.34 14.31 -1.90
N LYS A 94 4.76 14.51 -0.72
CA LYS A 94 4.14 13.46 0.07
C LYS A 94 2.63 13.49 -0.08
N TYR A 95 2.03 12.31 -0.12
CA TYR A 95 0.58 12.12 -0.19
C TYR A 95 0.17 10.98 0.76
N GLY A 96 -1.08 10.97 1.19
CA GLY A 96 -1.69 9.83 1.86
C GLY A 96 -2.16 8.83 0.80
N PHE A 97 -1.81 7.56 0.97
CA PHE A 97 -2.19 6.47 0.07
C PHE A 97 -3.02 5.45 0.84
N GLU A 98 -4.17 5.09 0.30
CA GLU A 98 -4.77 3.78 0.51
C GLU A 98 -4.44 2.92 -0.70
N PHE A 99 -3.87 1.73 -0.51
CA PHE A 99 -3.40 0.92 -1.64
C PHE A 99 -3.39 -0.57 -1.34
N TYR A 100 -3.49 -1.37 -2.39
CA TYR A 100 -3.20 -2.79 -2.35
C TYR A 100 -1.74 -3.01 -2.74
N LEU A 101 -1.05 -3.88 -2.00
CA LEU A 101 0.30 -4.30 -2.36
C LEU A 101 0.20 -5.43 -3.38
N ASP A 102 0.79 -5.21 -4.54
CA ASP A 102 0.94 -6.25 -5.55
C ASP A 102 2.36 -6.83 -5.48
N GLY A 103 2.55 -8.04 -6.01
CA GLY A 103 3.87 -8.63 -6.14
C GLY A 103 4.79 -7.85 -7.09
N LYS A 104 6.02 -8.35 -7.27
CA LYS A 104 6.89 -7.84 -8.33
C LYS A 104 6.29 -8.18 -9.68
N SER A 105 5.99 -7.16 -10.49
CA SER A 105 5.57 -7.38 -11.88
C SER A 105 6.73 -7.95 -12.68
N ALA A 106 6.44 -8.87 -13.60
CA ALA A 106 7.44 -9.34 -14.56
C ALA A 106 8.08 -8.13 -15.28
N LYS A 107 9.40 -8.15 -15.44
CA LYS A 107 10.13 -7.11 -16.16
C LYS A 107 9.55 -7.01 -17.57
N GLN A 108 8.85 -5.92 -17.86
CA GLN A 108 8.47 -5.59 -19.23
C GLN A 108 9.72 -5.10 -19.97
N GLY A 109 9.84 -5.45 -21.26
CA GLY A 109 10.90 -4.92 -22.11
C GLY A 109 10.80 -3.40 -22.20
N CYS A 110 11.92 -2.72 -22.03
CA CYS A 110 12.02 -1.28 -22.24
C CYS A 110 12.34 -0.93 -23.70
N GLU A 111 11.84 0.21 -24.13
CA GLU A 111 11.96 0.71 -25.51
C GLU A 111 13.11 1.71 -25.66
N VAL A 112 13.49 2.36 -24.57
CA VAL A 112 14.51 3.42 -24.56
C VAL A 112 15.93 2.83 -24.48
N ALA A 113 16.90 3.50 -25.12
CA ALA A 113 18.29 3.05 -25.19
C ALA A 113 18.98 2.94 -23.81
N ASP A 114 18.69 3.88 -22.92
CA ASP A 114 19.23 3.90 -21.55
C ASP A 114 18.08 3.80 -20.54
N PRO A 115 17.54 2.60 -20.29
CA PRO A 115 16.41 2.42 -19.40
C PRO A 115 16.86 2.50 -17.93
N MET A 116 16.01 3.13 -17.11
CA MET A 116 16.11 3.13 -15.66
C MET A 116 14.83 2.50 -15.12
N THR A 117 14.94 1.22 -14.72
CA THR A 117 13.83 0.44 -14.16
C THR A 117 14.24 -0.24 -12.87
N PHE A 118 13.26 -0.54 -12.04
CA PHE A 118 13.47 -1.14 -10.74
C PHE A 118 12.61 -2.39 -10.56
N ASP A 119 13.24 -3.43 -10.04
CA ASP A 119 12.59 -4.69 -9.71
C ASP A 119 12.00 -4.65 -8.29
N VAL A 120 11.00 -3.78 -8.13
CA VAL A 120 10.28 -3.53 -6.87
C VAL A 120 8.81 -3.95 -6.97
N PRO A 121 8.17 -4.26 -5.83
CA PRO A 121 6.74 -4.54 -5.77
C PRO A 121 5.88 -3.43 -6.39
N GLY A 122 4.77 -3.84 -6.99
CA GLY A 122 3.75 -2.93 -7.50
C GLY A 122 2.78 -2.51 -6.39
N ILE A 123 2.09 -1.39 -6.59
CA ILE A 123 0.87 -1.09 -5.84
C ILE A 123 -0.26 -0.70 -6.79
N ARG A 124 -1.49 -1.02 -6.36
CA ARG A 124 -2.73 -0.48 -6.92
C ARG A 124 -3.32 0.51 -5.91
N PRO A 125 -3.22 1.82 -6.17
CA PRO A 125 -3.86 2.83 -5.34
C PRO A 125 -5.37 2.66 -5.36
N LYS A 126 -5.96 2.65 -4.16
CA LYS A 126 -7.41 2.74 -3.93
C LYS A 126 -7.84 4.19 -3.79
N SER A 127 -7.06 4.99 -3.06
CA SER A 127 -7.30 6.43 -2.87
C SER A 127 -5.98 7.15 -2.62
N ILE A 128 -5.87 8.39 -3.09
CA ILE A 128 -4.70 9.26 -2.88
C ILE A 128 -5.18 10.64 -2.47
N GLY A 129 -4.75 11.07 -1.28
CA GLY A 129 -5.12 12.34 -0.68
C GLY A 129 -3.91 13.26 -0.49
N ARG A 130 -4.12 14.57 -0.66
CA ARG A 130 -3.15 15.57 -0.20
C ARG A 130 -3.10 15.53 1.32
N ILE A 131 -1.89 15.55 1.88
CA ILE A 131 -1.69 15.79 3.30
C ILE A 131 -1.63 17.31 3.53
N ALA A 132 -2.31 17.81 4.55
CA ALA A 132 -2.14 19.20 4.99
C ALA A 132 -0.72 19.35 5.56
N ASN A 133 -0.04 20.44 5.19
CA ASN A 133 1.26 20.80 5.76
C ASN A 133 1.09 21.49 7.12
#